data_AF-A0A2V0NVF2-F1
#
_entry.id   AF-A0A2V0NVF2-F1
#
_cell.length_a   1.000
_cell.length_b   1.000
_cell.length_c   1.000
_cell.angle_alpha   90.00
_cell.angle_beta   90.00
_cell.angle_gamma   90.00
#
_symmetry.space_group_name_H-M   'P 1'
#
loop_
_entity.id
_entity.type
_entity.pdbx_description
1 polymer ?
#
loop_
_entity_poly.entity_id
_entity_poly.type
_entity_poly.pdbx_seq_one_letter_code
_entity_poly.pdbx_strand_id
1 'polypeptide(L)'
;MRPRGPPRPGPELTRAPPVRAPRVPPEWLAAVAATLGVPAARCIVVGSSGALVSAAAAAGMVAVALPRQAALAASYPDAAAKFEGWGPGYATWPRLAGLARGAAGR
;
A
#
# COMPACT_ATOMS: atom_id res chain seq x y z
N MET A 1 20.92 31.68 -45.63
CA MET A 1 20.11 30.87 -44.70
C MET A 1 20.59 29.43 -44.77
N ARG A 2 21.04 28.82 -43.66
CA ARG A 2 21.41 27.39 -43.61
C ARG A 2 20.23 26.58 -43.05
N PRO A 3 19.91 25.40 -43.61
CA PRO A 3 18.82 24.57 -43.10
C PRO A 3 19.16 24.05 -41.70
N ARG A 4 18.21 24.17 -40.76
CA ARG A 4 18.29 23.56 -39.42
C ARG A 4 18.26 22.05 -39.61
N GLY A 5 19.35 21.37 -39.29
CA GLY A 5 19.38 19.91 -39.22
C GLY A 5 18.44 19.37 -38.14
N PRO A 6 18.09 18.08 -38.20
CA PRO A 6 17.19 17.46 -37.23
C PRO A 6 17.75 17.54 -35.80
N PRO A 7 16.88 17.63 -34.77
CA PRO A 7 17.32 17.67 -33.38
C PRO A 7 18.15 16.42 -33.05
N ARG A 8 19.32 16.62 -32.44
CA ARG A 8 20.14 15.51 -31.95
C ARG A 8 19.33 14.73 -30.91
N PRO A 9 19.32 13.39 -30.94
CA PRO A 9 18.71 12.61 -29.87
C PRO A 9 19.40 12.97 -28.56
N GLY A 10 18.62 13.39 -27.56
CA GLY A 10 19.12 13.66 -26.22
C GLY A 10 19.66 12.39 -25.57
N PRO A 11 20.50 12.50 -24.52
CA PRO A 11 21.00 11.34 -23.81
C PRO A 11 19.81 10.54 -23.27
N GLU A 12 19.68 9.32 -23.75
CA GLU A 12 18.72 8.34 -23.26
C GLU A 12 19.04 8.12 -21.79
N LEU A 13 18.21 8.68 -20.90
CA LEU A 13 18.28 8.45 -19.47
C LEU A 13 17.97 6.98 -19.24
N THR A 14 19.00 6.13 -19.28
CA THR A 14 18.95 4.73 -18.89
C THR A 14 18.30 4.69 -17.51
N ARG A 15 17.01 4.32 -17.46
CA ARG A 15 16.30 4.14 -16.19
C ARG A 15 17.08 3.10 -15.41
N ALA A 16 17.61 3.49 -14.26
CA ALA A 16 18.19 2.54 -13.32
C ALA A 16 17.19 1.40 -13.10
N PRO A 17 17.66 0.13 -13.06
CA PRO A 17 16.77 -1.00 -12.81
C PRO A 17 15.98 -0.72 -11.53
N PRO A 18 14.66 -1.03 -11.50
CA PRO A 18 13.85 -0.76 -10.33
C PRO A 18 14.48 -1.46 -9.12
N VAL A 19 14.95 -0.67 -8.16
CA VAL A 19 15.46 -1.19 -6.89
C VAL A 19 14.32 -1.99 -6.27
N ARG A 20 14.53 -3.30 -6.09
CA ARG A 20 13.53 -4.19 -5.52
C ARG A 20 13.28 -3.72 -4.08
N ALA A 21 12.11 -3.10 -3.85
CA ALA A 21 11.75 -2.62 -2.53
C ALA A 21 11.87 -3.77 -1.52
N PRO A 22 12.43 -3.52 -0.31
CA PRO A 22 12.49 -4.52 0.74
C PRO A 22 11.09 -5.12 0.96
N ARG A 23 10.98 -6.45 0.89
CA ARG A 23 9.72 -7.13 1.20
C ARG A 23 9.52 -7.07 2.70
N VAL A 24 8.38 -6.53 3.13
CA VAL A 24 7.96 -6.55 4.52
C VAL A 24 7.50 -7.97 4.85
N PRO A 25 8.15 -8.68 5.79
CA PRO A 25 7.71 -10.00 6.21
C PRO A 25 6.43 -9.93 7.06
N PRO A 26 5.51 -10.90 6.96
CA PRO A 26 4.34 -10.98 7.85
C PRO A 26 4.72 -11.05 9.35
N GLU A 27 5.80 -11.77 9.67
CA GLU A 27 6.32 -11.91 11.04
C GLU A 27 6.81 -10.58 11.62
N TRP A 28 7.31 -9.68 10.77
CA TRP A 28 7.71 -8.35 11.19
C TRP A 28 6.49 -7.53 11.64
N LEU A 29 5.38 -7.61 10.90
CA LEU A 29 4.13 -6.96 11.29
C LEU A 29 3.59 -7.56 12.59
N ALA A 30 3.58 -8.88 12.71
CA ALA A 30 3.16 -9.55 13.95
C ALA A 30 4.01 -9.11 15.16
N ALA A 31 5.32 -8.96 14.99
CA ALA A 31 6.21 -8.45 16.02
C ALA A 31 5.90 -6.99 16.41
N VAL A 32 5.53 -6.14 15.45
CA VAL A 32 5.08 -4.77 15.73
C VAL A 32 3.81 -4.77 16.59
N ALA A 33 2.82 -5.59 16.25
CA ALA A 33 1.60 -5.72 17.05
C ALA A 33 1.90 -6.21 18.48
N ALA A 34 2.76 -7.22 18.61
CA ALA A 34 3.20 -7.74 19.90
C ALA A 34 3.92 -6.69 20.75
N THR A 35 4.80 -5.89 20.13
CA THR A 35 5.51 -4.77 20.81
C THR A 35 4.53 -3.73 21.36
N LEU A 36 3.43 -3.48 20.63
CA LEU A 36 2.38 -2.57 21.05
C LEU A 36 1.39 -3.19 22.05
N GLY A 37 1.55 -4.48 22.40
CA GLY A 37 0.65 -5.18 23.31
C GLY A 37 -0.77 -5.36 22.77
N VAL A 38 -0.95 -5.30 21.45
CA VAL A 38 -2.26 -5.44 20.80
C VAL A 38 -2.32 -6.72 19.96
N PRO A 39 -3.45 -7.46 19.99
CA PRO A 39 -3.64 -8.59 19.08
C PRO A 39 -3.59 -8.13 17.62
N ALA A 40 -2.93 -8.90 16.74
CA ALA A 40 -2.82 -8.59 15.31
C ALA A 40 -4.19 -8.38 14.64
N ALA A 41 -5.21 -9.14 15.05
CA ALA A 41 -6.59 -8.99 14.59
C ALA A 41 -7.22 -7.62 14.91
N ARG A 42 -6.64 -6.86 15.86
CA ARG A 42 -7.06 -5.50 16.22
C ARG A 42 -6.20 -4.42 15.54
N CYS A 43 -5.26 -4.81 14.69
CA CYS A 43 -4.40 -3.90 13.95
C CYS A 43 -4.94 -3.67 12.54
N ILE A 44 -4.82 -2.42 12.07
CA ILE A 44 -5.02 -2.04 10.67
C ILE A 44 -3.66 -1.65 10.10
N VAL A 45 -3.31 -2.20 8.95
CA VAL A 45 -2.14 -1.79 8.17
C VAL A 45 -2.61 -1.06 6.93
N VAL A 46 -2.19 0.20 6.78
CA VAL A 46 -2.51 1.04 5.61
C VAL A 46 -1.25 1.25 4.78
N GLY A 47 -1.28 0.94 3.49
CA GLY A 47 -0.18 1.31 2.59
C GLY A 47 -0.39 1.01 1.12
N SER A 48 0.49 1.54 0.26
CA SER A 48 0.33 1.54 -1.21
C SER A 48 1.00 0.37 -1.94
N SER A 49 1.69 -0.52 -1.21
CA SER A 49 2.44 -1.65 -1.77
C SER A 49 1.64 -2.94 -1.69
N GLY A 50 1.50 -3.66 -2.81
CA GLY A 50 0.83 -4.97 -2.82
C GLY A 50 1.49 -5.97 -1.87
N ALA A 51 2.83 -5.99 -1.82
CA ALA A 51 3.58 -6.85 -0.91
C ALA A 51 3.28 -6.55 0.57
N LEU A 52 3.06 -5.28 0.92
CA LEU A 52 2.70 -4.89 2.29
C LEU A 52 1.27 -5.32 2.63
N VAL A 53 0.33 -5.13 1.70
CA VAL A 53 -1.07 -5.53 1.87
C VAL A 53 -1.17 -7.04 2.05
N SER A 54 -0.52 -7.83 1.19
CA SER A 54 -0.49 -9.29 1.32
C SER A 54 0.18 -9.75 2.62
N ALA A 55 1.28 -9.11 3.03
CA ALA A 55 1.95 -9.43 4.28
C ALA A 55 1.07 -9.13 5.51
N ALA A 56 0.34 -8.02 5.50
CA ALA A 56 -0.59 -7.68 6.57
C ALA A 56 -1.75 -8.68 6.69
N ALA A 57 -2.33 -9.09 5.56
CA ALA A 57 -3.35 -10.12 5.54
C ALA A 57 -2.82 -11.47 6.07
N ALA A 58 -1.62 -11.87 5.64
CA ALA A 58 -0.96 -13.08 6.13
C ALA A 58 -0.62 -13.02 7.63
N ALA A 59 -0.38 -11.82 8.17
CA ALA A 59 -0.16 -11.59 9.61
C ALA A 59 -1.47 -11.58 10.43
N GLY A 60 -2.63 -11.82 9.82
CA GLY A 60 -3.92 -11.80 10.50
C GLY A 60 -4.42 -10.39 10.85
N MET A 61 -3.93 -9.37 10.16
CA MET A 61 -4.32 -7.95 10.36
C MET A 61 -5.32 -7.50 9.30
N VAL A 62 -6.00 -6.37 9.57
CA VAL A 62 -6.84 -5.72 8.57
C VAL A 62 -5.95 -4.95 7.59
N ALA A 63 -5.79 -5.48 6.37
CA ALA A 63 -4.98 -4.86 5.33
C ALA A 63 -5.78 -3.85 4.50
N VAL A 64 -5.26 -2.63 4.35
CA VAL A 64 -5.92 -1.52 3.66
C VAL A 64 -4.95 -0.89 2.66
N ALA A 65 -5.34 -0.85 1.39
CA ALA A 65 -4.52 -0.29 0.33
C ALA A 65 -4.66 1.24 0.28
N LEU A 66 -3.55 1.99 0.15
CA LEU A 66 -3.58 3.43 -0.08
C LEU A 66 -3.53 3.74 -1.59
N PRO A 67 -4.64 4.16 -2.23
CA PRO A 67 -4.66 4.65 -3.60
C PRO A 67 -3.90 5.98 -3.73
N ARG A 68 -2.59 5.92 -4.03
CA ARG A 68 -1.92 6.99 -4.79
C ARG A 68 -2.29 6.83 -6.28
N GLN A 69 -2.07 7.83 -7.13
CA GLN A 69 -2.34 7.76 -8.58
C GLN A 69 -1.83 6.46 -9.27
N ALA A 70 -0.75 5.84 -8.75
CA ALA A 70 -0.25 4.52 -9.17
C ALA A 70 -1.03 3.30 -8.63
N ALA A 71 -1.67 3.42 -7.46
CA ALA A 71 -2.49 2.39 -6.81
C ALA A 71 -3.96 2.40 -7.27
N LEU A 72 -4.40 3.43 -8.01
CA LEU A 72 -5.62 3.35 -8.81
C LEU A 72 -5.45 2.41 -10.02
N ALA A 73 -4.24 2.32 -10.58
CA ALA A 73 -3.91 1.41 -11.68
C ALA A 73 -3.58 -0.03 -11.24
N ALA A 74 -3.43 -0.27 -9.93
CA ALA A 74 -3.05 -1.57 -9.39
C ALA A 74 -4.24 -2.30 -8.73
N SER A 75 -4.26 -3.63 -8.89
CA SER A 75 -5.19 -4.54 -8.23
C SER A 75 -4.58 -5.07 -6.94
N TYR A 76 -5.35 -5.07 -5.86
CA TYR A 76 -4.95 -5.52 -4.52
C TYR A 76 -5.96 -6.56 -4.02
N PRO A 77 -5.81 -7.85 -4.37
CA PRO A 77 -6.79 -8.89 -4.02
C PRO A 77 -6.90 -9.09 -2.50
N ASP A 78 -5.81 -8.84 -1.76
CA ASP A 78 -5.75 -9.07 -0.31
C ASP A 78 -6.16 -7.84 0.53
N ALA A 79 -6.55 -6.72 -0.10
CA ALA A 79 -6.96 -5.52 0.61
C ALA A 79 -8.43 -5.60 1.02
N ALA A 80 -8.73 -5.38 2.30
CA ALA A 80 -10.09 -5.24 2.79
C ALA A 80 -10.78 -3.96 2.27
N ALA A 81 -10.01 -2.90 2.01
CA ALA A 81 -10.49 -1.67 1.39
C ALA A 81 -9.33 -0.83 0.82
N LYS A 82 -9.67 0.18 -0.01
CA LYS A 82 -8.78 1.28 -0.38
C LYS A 82 -8.98 2.47 0.58
N PHE A 83 -7.95 3.22 0.97
CA PHE A 83 -8.00 4.37 1.88
C PHE A 83 -7.57 5.65 1.16
N GLU A 84 -8.53 6.48 0.74
CA GLU A 84 -8.23 7.77 0.08
C GLU A 84 -7.99 8.91 1.10
N GLY A 85 -8.22 8.66 2.39
CA GLY A 85 -8.22 9.69 3.44
C GLY A 85 -9.62 10.17 3.80
N TRP A 86 -9.77 11.47 4.10
CA TRP A 86 -11.06 12.11 4.38
C TRP A 86 -11.70 12.59 3.06
N GLY A 87 -12.82 11.98 2.66
CA GLY A 87 -13.58 12.39 1.48
C GLY A 87 -14.66 11.38 1.05
N PRO A 88 -15.53 11.74 0.08
CA PRO A 88 -16.55 10.85 -0.46
C PRO A 88 -15.89 9.81 -1.39
N GLY A 89 -15.38 8.73 -0.80
CA GLY A 89 -14.68 7.64 -1.50
C GLY A 89 -14.43 6.42 -0.61
N TYR A 90 -13.55 5.52 -1.06
CA TYR A 90 -13.16 4.28 -0.35
C TYR A 90 -12.73 4.52 1.11
N ALA A 91 -12.83 3.47 1.96
CA ALA A 91 -12.72 3.46 3.42
C ALA A 91 -12.37 4.79 4.10
N THR A 92 -13.39 5.54 4.52
CA THR A 92 -13.23 6.69 5.41
C THR A 92 -12.77 6.24 6.81
N TRP A 93 -12.19 7.14 7.62
CA TRP A 93 -11.79 6.82 9.00
C TRP A 93 -12.89 6.15 9.84
N PRO A 94 -14.17 6.60 9.78
CA PRO A 94 -15.27 5.89 10.45
C PRO A 94 -15.44 4.43 9.98
N ARG A 95 -15.26 4.15 8.68
CA ARG A 95 -15.35 2.80 8.13
C ARG A 95 -14.19 1.93 8.58
N LEU A 96 -12.98 2.47 8.63
CA LEU A 96 -11.82 1.78 9.20
C LEU A 96 -12.01 1.45 10.68
N ALA A 97 -12.48 2.41 11.47
CA ALA A 97 -12.79 2.21 12.88
C ALA A 97 -13.89 1.17 13.09
N GLY A 98 -14.85 1.05 12.16
CA GLY A 98 -15.84 -0.03 12.14
C GLY A 98 -15.23 -1.40 11.84
N LEU A 99 -14.31 -1.48 10.86
CA LEU A 99 -13.63 -2.74 10.51
C LEU A 99 -12.77 -3.28 11.65
N ALA A 100 -12.00 -2.42 12.34
CA ALA A 100 -11.24 -2.84 13.52
C ALA A 100 -12.15 -3.34 14.66
N ARG A 101 -13.30 -2.69 14.87
CA ARG A 101 -14.28 -3.12 15.88
C ARG A 101 -14.94 -4.45 15.53
N GLY A 102 -15.29 -4.67 14.26
CA GLY A 102 -15.88 -5.92 13.79
C GLY A 102 -14.91 -7.10 13.73
N ALA A 103 -13.61 -6.83 13.55
CA ALA A 103 -12.56 -7.86 13.66
C ALA A 103 -12.29 -8.28 15.11
N ALA A 104 -12.49 -7.37 16.08
CA ALA A 104 -12.26 -7.63 17.51
C ALA A 104 -13.37 -8.45 18.21
N GLY A 105 -14.51 -8.67 17.55
CA GLY A 105 -15.69 -9.37 18.09
C GLY A 105 -15.90 -10.78 17.52
N ARG A 106 -14.95 -11.30 16.74
CA ARG A 106 -14.88 -12.69 16.29
C ARG A 106 -13.71 -13.37 16.96
#